data_AF-A0A9Q1IG55-F1
#
_entry.id   AF-A0A9Q1IG55-F1
#
_cell.length_a   1.000
_cell.length_b   1.000
_cell.length_c   1.000
_cell.angle_alpha   90.00
_cell.angle_beta   90.00
_cell.angle_gamma   90.00
#
_symmetry.space_group_name_H-M   'P 1'
#
loop_
_entity.id
_entity.type
_entity.pdbx_description
1 polymer ?
#
loop_
_entity_poly.entity_id
_entity_poly.type
_entity_poly.pdbx_seq_one_letter_code
_entity_poly.pdbx_strand_id
1 'polypeptide(L)'
;MDDSSGKLALDLRLSSSNASSMPELLEQLWKARAEKKKLRKTIREFEDEFYQQNGRNVQKEDRAPMMDEYKEYKRIKAKLRLLEVLISKQDSSKSI
;
A
#
# COMPACT_ATOMS: atom_id res chain seq x y z
N MET A 1 1.13 21.94 -0.93
CA MET A 1 2.07 21.37 0.06
C MET A 1 1.79 19.88 0.15
N ASP A 2 2.69 19.05 -0.39
CA ASP A 2 2.60 17.58 -0.42
C ASP A 2 3.31 17.02 0.82
N ASP A 3 2.63 17.05 1.97
CA ASP A 3 3.17 16.58 3.26
C ASP A 3 2.86 15.09 3.53
N SER A 4 2.61 14.32 2.46
CA SER A 4 2.31 12.89 2.56
C SER A 4 3.57 12.02 2.58
N SER A 5 4.69 12.56 2.11
CA SER A 5 5.98 11.87 2.03
C SER A 5 6.68 11.75 3.39
N GLY A 6 6.50 12.73 4.30
CA GLY A 6 7.15 12.76 5.62
C GLY A 6 6.60 11.75 6.62
N LYS A 7 5.29 11.46 6.59
CA LYS A 7 4.66 10.47 7.49
C LYS A 7 5.03 9.03 7.15
N LEU A 8 5.26 8.72 5.87
CA LEU A 8 5.71 7.39 5.44
C LEU A 8 7.11 7.06 5.96
N ALA A 9 7.99 8.05 6.06
CA ALA A 9 9.35 7.89 6.58
C ALA A 9 9.40 7.66 8.11
N LEU A 10 8.44 8.21 8.85
CA LEU A 10 8.31 8.00 10.30
C LEU A 10 7.78 6.60 10.63
N ASP A 11 6.77 6.10 9.90
CA ASP A 11 6.35 4.69 9.96
C ASP A 11 7.51 3.73 9.56
N LEU A 12 8.38 4.17 8.64
CA LEU A 12 9.53 3.39 8.14
C LEU A 12 10.60 3.09 9.22
N ARG A 13 10.79 4.00 10.19
CA ARG A 13 11.79 3.84 11.26
C ARG A 13 11.29 2.99 12.44
N LEU A 14 9.98 2.84 12.60
CA LEU A 14 9.38 2.09 13.71
C LEU A 14 9.28 0.59 13.43
N SER A 15 9.15 0.17 12.15
CA SER A 15 9.10 -1.25 11.78
C SER A 15 10.43 -2.02 11.90
N SER A 16 11.56 -1.37 12.20
CA SER A 16 12.82 -2.09 12.44
C SER A 16 12.93 -2.71 13.84
N SER A 17 11.94 -2.49 14.72
CA SER A 17 12.06 -2.81 16.15
C SER A 17 11.31 -4.06 16.59
N ASN A 18 10.51 -4.68 15.72
CA ASN A 18 9.79 -5.92 16.03
C ASN A 18 10.24 -6.99 15.03
N ALA A 19 11.04 -7.95 15.49
CA ALA A 19 11.41 -9.11 14.69
C ALA A 19 10.18 -10.00 14.50
N SER A 20 9.31 -9.68 13.54
CA SER A 20 8.22 -10.56 13.12
C SER A 20 8.79 -11.88 12.62
N SER A 21 8.16 -12.99 12.99
CA SER A 21 8.59 -14.33 12.56
C SER A 21 8.29 -14.56 11.06
N MET A 22 8.95 -15.53 10.42
CA MET A 22 8.71 -15.82 8.99
C MET A 22 7.22 -16.13 8.66
N PRO A 23 6.50 -16.96 9.45
CA PRO A 23 5.06 -17.18 9.22
C PRO A 23 4.24 -15.89 9.35
N GLU A 24 4.58 -15.04 10.31
CA GLU A 24 3.90 -13.76 10.53
C GLU A 24 4.13 -12.77 9.38
N LEU A 25 5.36 -12.70 8.84
CA LEU A 25 5.67 -11.89 7.65
C LEU A 25 4.86 -12.36 6.43
N LEU A 26 4.73 -13.68 6.24
CA LEU A 26 3.93 -14.24 5.15
C LEU A 26 2.43 -13.95 5.33
N GLU A 27 1.92 -14.08 6.55
CA GLU A 27 0.53 -13.74 6.86
C GLU A 27 0.24 -12.25 6.59
N GLN A 28 1.12 -11.35 7.05
CA GLN A 28 1.02 -9.92 6.79
C GLN A 28 1.10 -9.61 5.29
N LEU A 29 1.93 -10.34 4.53
CA LEU A 29 2.04 -10.19 3.08
C LEU A 29 0.73 -10.58 2.37
N TRP A 30 0.09 -11.68 2.77
CA TRP A 30 -1.19 -12.11 2.22
C TRP A 30 -2.31 -11.13 2.55
N LYS A 31 -2.40 -10.66 3.80
CA LYS A 31 -3.36 -9.63 4.22
C LYS A 31 -3.19 -8.35 3.40
N ALA A 32 -1.96 -7.83 3.30
CA ALA A 32 -1.67 -6.64 2.51
C ALA A 32 -1.97 -6.82 1.01
N ARG A 33 -1.78 -8.01 0.44
CA ARG A 33 -2.17 -8.32 -0.96
C ARG A 33 -3.68 -8.28 -1.14
N ALA A 34 -4.44 -8.86 -0.21
CA ALA A 34 -5.90 -8.85 -0.25
C ALA A 34 -6.47 -7.42 -0.13
N GLU A 35 -5.96 -6.64 0.82
CA GLU A 35 -6.35 -5.25 1.02
C GLU A 35 -6.02 -4.38 -0.21
N LYS A 36 -4.80 -4.52 -0.78
CA LYS A 36 -4.43 -3.83 -2.02
C LYS A 36 -5.38 -4.18 -3.16
N LYS A 37 -5.77 -5.45 -3.29
CA LYS A 37 -6.71 -5.90 -4.32
C LYS A 37 -8.09 -5.26 -4.14
N LYS A 38 -8.58 -5.19 -2.89
CA LYS A 38 -9.85 -4.52 -2.54
C LYS A 38 -9.80 -3.04 -2.90
N LEU A 39 -8.79 -2.30 -2.44
CA LEU A 39 -8.64 -0.87 -2.73
C LEU A 39 -8.52 -0.59 -4.24
N ARG A 40 -7.76 -1.41 -4.98
CA ARG A 40 -7.67 -1.28 -6.44
C ARG A 40 -9.03 -1.43 -7.11
N LYS A 41 -9.88 -2.33 -6.63
CA LYS A 41 -11.23 -2.51 -7.16
C LYS A 41 -12.08 -1.27 -6.88
N THR A 42 -12.12 -0.82 -5.64
CA THR A 42 -12.90 0.38 -5.24
C THR A 42 -12.47 1.63 -6.01
N ILE A 43 -11.16 1.88 -6.13
CA ILE A 43 -10.63 3.03 -6.89
C ILE A 43 -11.05 2.95 -8.38
N ARG A 44 -11.03 1.74 -8.97
CA ARG A 44 -11.44 1.55 -10.37
C ARG A 44 -12.92 1.78 -10.58
N GLU A 45 -13.76 1.27 -9.69
CA GLU A 45 -15.21 1.49 -9.76
C GLU A 45 -15.52 2.99 -9.77
N PHE A 46 -14.86 3.75 -8.89
CA PHE A 46 -14.97 5.21 -8.90
C PHE A 46 -14.41 5.86 -10.18
N GLU A 47 -13.23 5.46 -10.65
CA GLU A 47 -12.64 6.02 -11.87
C GLU A 47 -13.51 5.75 -13.11
N ASP A 48 -14.13 4.56 -13.18
CA ASP A 48 -15.03 4.15 -14.25
C ASP A 48 -16.35 4.93 -14.19
N GLU A 49 -16.97 5.05 -13.00
CA GLU A 49 -18.17 5.86 -12.79
C GLU A 49 -17.93 7.34 -13.11
N PHE A 50 -16.80 7.88 -12.66
CA PHE A 50 -16.40 9.25 -12.94
C PHE A 50 -16.24 9.47 -14.45
N TYR A 51 -15.59 8.54 -15.15
CA TYR A 51 -15.40 8.62 -16.60
C TYR A 51 -16.74 8.58 -17.34
N GLN A 52 -17.66 7.70 -16.94
CA GLN A 52 -19.00 7.61 -17.53
C GLN A 52 -19.80 8.89 -17.36
N GLN A 53 -19.67 9.57 -16.21
CA GLN A 53 -20.41 10.80 -15.92
C GLN A 53 -19.79 12.05 -16.53
N ASN A 54 -18.46 12.14 -16.59
CA ASN A 54 -17.74 13.37 -16.95
C ASN A 54 -17.08 13.32 -18.34
N GLY A 55 -16.99 12.13 -18.96
CA GLY A 55 -16.32 11.93 -20.25
C GLY A 55 -14.80 12.15 -20.23
N ARG A 56 -14.19 12.16 -19.04
CA ARG A 56 -12.73 12.33 -18.85
C ARG A 56 -12.23 11.55 -17.65
N ASN A 57 -10.93 11.28 -17.60
CA ASN A 57 -10.30 10.63 -16.45
C ASN A 57 -10.25 11.56 -15.21
N VAL A 58 -10.22 10.93 -14.04
CA VAL A 58 -10.06 11.56 -12.71
C VAL A 58 -8.73 12.32 -12.63
N GLN A 59 -8.78 13.61 -12.29
CA GLN A 59 -7.60 14.42 -11.97
C GLN A 59 -7.35 14.47 -10.46
N LYS A 60 -6.24 15.09 -10.04
CA LYS A 60 -5.84 15.12 -8.63
C LYS A 60 -6.88 15.80 -7.73
N GLU A 61 -7.50 16.85 -8.23
CA GLU A 61 -8.56 17.61 -7.56
C GLU A 61 -9.87 16.82 -7.44
N ASP A 62 -10.19 16.00 -8.44
CA ASP A 62 -11.39 15.14 -8.43
C ASP A 62 -11.29 13.96 -7.46
N ARG A 63 -10.11 13.68 -6.89
CA ARG A 63 -9.92 12.56 -5.95
C ARG A 63 -10.47 12.85 -4.56
N ALA A 64 -10.87 14.08 -4.27
CA ALA A 64 -11.44 14.49 -2.98
C ALA A 64 -12.37 13.45 -2.31
N PRO A 65 -13.38 12.88 -2.99
CA PRO A 65 -14.28 11.87 -2.41
C PRO A 65 -13.64 10.51 -2.12
N MET A 66 -12.47 10.21 -2.69
CA MET A 66 -11.75 8.93 -2.58
C MET A 66 -10.32 9.09 -2.04
N MET A 67 -10.02 10.25 -1.45
CA MET A 67 -8.67 10.65 -1.06
C MET A 67 -8.00 9.62 -0.16
N ASP A 68 -8.75 9.04 0.78
CA ASP A 68 -8.19 8.14 1.78
C ASP A 68 -7.92 6.76 1.19
N GLU A 69 -8.73 6.27 0.25
CA GLU A 69 -8.48 5.04 -0.48
C GLU A 69 -7.24 5.16 -1.39
N TYR A 70 -7.07 6.30 -2.06
CA TYR A 70 -5.85 6.57 -2.84
C TYR A 70 -4.60 6.62 -1.95
N LYS A 71 -4.68 7.27 -0.77
CA LYS A 71 -3.58 7.31 0.21
C LYS A 71 -3.27 5.91 0.74
N GLU A 72 -4.30 5.17 1.12
CA GLU A 72 -4.15 3.83 1.69
C GLU A 72 -3.59 2.86 0.66
N TYR A 73 -4.02 2.94 -0.60
CA TYR A 73 -3.44 2.14 -1.68
C TYR A 73 -1.93 2.38 -1.82
N LYS A 74 -1.47 3.64 -1.70
CA LYS A 74 -0.03 3.96 -1.67
C LYS A 74 0.67 3.40 -0.42
N ARG A 75 0.06 3.53 0.76
CA ARG A 75 0.58 2.99 2.03
C ARG A 75 0.77 1.48 1.94
N ILE A 76 -0.25 0.75 1.48
CA ILE A 76 -0.19 -0.71 1.33
C ILE A 76 0.83 -1.12 0.27
N LYS A 77 0.95 -0.37 -0.84
CA LYS A 77 1.99 -0.63 -1.84
C LYS A 77 3.41 -0.53 -1.24
N ALA A 78 3.65 0.45 -0.36
CA ALA A 78 4.92 0.57 0.35
C ALA A 78 5.12 -0.58 1.36
N LYS A 79 4.09 -0.92 2.15
CA LYS A 79 4.12 -2.05 3.08
C LYS A 79 4.45 -3.38 2.39
N LEU A 80 3.87 -3.64 1.22
CA LEU A 80 4.18 -4.84 0.43
C LEU A 80 5.65 -4.90 0.02
N ARG A 81 6.24 -3.78 -0.44
CA ARG A 81 7.66 -3.74 -0.79
C ARG A 81 8.55 -4.03 0.42
N LEU A 82 8.19 -3.50 1.59
CA LEU A 82 8.93 -3.76 2.82
C LEU A 82 8.85 -5.26 3.19
N LEU A 83 7.66 -5.85 3.17
CA LEU A 83 7.47 -7.26 3.49
C LEU A 83 8.25 -8.17 2.51
N GLU A 84 8.20 -7.87 1.21
CA GLU A 84 9.01 -8.57 0.19
C GLU A 84 10.50 -8.52 0.55
N VAL A 85 11.02 -7.35 0.92
CA VAL A 85 12.44 -7.18 1.29
C VAL A 85 12.79 -7.92 2.58
N LEU A 86 11.96 -7.86 3.62
CA LEU A 86 12.21 -8.53 4.89
C LEU A 86 12.26 -10.05 4.72
N ILE A 87 11.32 -10.59 3.94
CA ILE A 87 11.26 -12.02 3.61
C ILE A 87 12.53 -12.44 2.86
N SER A 88 12.92 -11.73 1.79
CA SER A 88 14.14 -12.05 1.03
C SER A 88 15.42 -12.00 1.87
N LYS A 89 15.51 -11.08 2.84
CA LYS A 89 16.65 -11.00 3.77
C LYS A 89 16.69 -12.19 4.73
N GLN A 90 15.53 -12.66 5.20
CA GLN A 90 15.46 -13.79 6.12
C GLN A 90 15.75 -15.12 5.42
N ASP A 91 15.33 -15.28 4.16
CA ASP A 91 15.61 -16.47 3.36
C ASP A 91 17.09 -16.59 3.00
N SER A 92 17.73 -15.46 2.64
CA SER A 92 19.18 -15.44 2.39
C SER A 92 20.01 -15.73 3.65
N SER A 93 19.55 -15.30 4.83
CA SER A 93 20.24 -15.55 6.11
C SER A 93 20.17 -17.01 6.57
N LYS A 94 19.22 -17.80 6.06
CA LYS A 94 19.06 -19.23 6.41
C LYS A 94 19.83 -20.18 5.47
N SER A 95 20.37 -19.66 4.37
CA SER A 95 20.99 -20.47 3.31
C SER A 95 22.52 -20.51 3.38
N ILE A 96 23.11 -20.08 4.50
CA ILE A 96 24.54 -20.14 4.86
C ILE A 96 24.68 -21.05 6.07
#